data_AF-A0A009RFS6-F1
#
_entry.id   AF-A0A009RFS6-F1
#
_cell.length_a   1.000
_cell.length_b   1.000
_cell.length_c   1.000
_cell.angle_alpha   90.00
_cell.angle_beta   90.00
_cell.angle_gamma   90.00
#
_symmetry.space_group_name_H-M   'P 1'
#
loop_
_entity.id
_entity.type
_entity.pdbx_description
1 polymer ?
#
loop_
_entity_poly.entity_id
_entity_poly.type
_entity_poly.pdbx_seq_one_letter_code
_entity_poly.pdbx_strand_id
1 'polypeptide(L)'
;MKMFTKLALVSSLAISANAMAMQSMDDAALSAATGQDGINIGIALGTGGISIDKLFIHDNDGLDPATGITGAAATAGAITITGTTATGGKAITLTQVDTTQNLLDLKIDSVGASATNGAFLNVAANVGAVNVKVGSIGVGSSGTLNETTAVRGITEAAPTEILSGLDLSLGAISANVQLGATPQGAMIKVNSSLQGGLTLSNLGINDAAGGGKIFLDKVMVRGAGNTTGNLDVNADISVVPTGLKIQNNSAQGMNVYAQGIRLGSNTAASIGDVEIQGINVGTSTITISGH
;
A
#
# COMPACT_ATOMS: atom_id res chain seq x y z
N MET A 1 5.39 -89.24 -18.27
CA MET A 1 5.69 -87.79 -18.39
C MET A 1 4.68 -86.85 -17.72
N LYS A 2 3.49 -87.29 -17.24
CA LYS A 2 2.49 -86.40 -16.62
C LYS A 2 2.75 -85.98 -15.15
N MET A 3 3.74 -86.58 -14.48
CA MET A 3 4.06 -86.30 -13.07
C MET A 3 5.21 -85.29 -12.89
N PHE A 4 6.08 -85.13 -13.88
CA PHE A 4 7.18 -84.15 -13.87
C PHE A 4 6.67 -82.71 -14.02
N THR A 5 5.60 -82.51 -14.80
CA THR A 5 4.96 -81.20 -15.00
C THR A 5 4.24 -80.69 -13.74
N LYS A 6 3.77 -81.58 -12.87
CA LYS A 6 3.11 -81.16 -11.60
C LYS A 6 4.12 -80.72 -10.54
N LEU A 7 5.26 -81.40 -10.45
CA LEU A 7 6.31 -81.03 -9.49
C LEU A 7 6.96 -79.69 -9.87
N ALA A 8 7.20 -79.46 -11.17
CA ALA A 8 7.67 -78.16 -11.65
C ALA A 8 6.69 -77.01 -11.38
N LEU A 9 5.38 -77.27 -11.47
CA LEU A 9 4.34 -76.27 -11.22
C LEU A 9 4.25 -75.89 -9.73
N VAL A 10 4.40 -76.85 -8.81
CA VAL A 10 4.38 -76.58 -7.37
C VAL A 10 5.68 -75.87 -6.90
N SER A 11 6.82 -76.17 -7.52
CA SER A 11 8.08 -75.43 -7.27
C SER A 11 8.05 -73.98 -7.76
N SER A 12 7.17 -73.65 -8.72
CA SER A 12 7.05 -72.29 -9.28
C SER A 12 6.18 -71.35 -8.45
N LEU A 13 5.40 -71.88 -7.48
CA LEU A 13 4.54 -71.10 -6.60
C LEU A 13 5.19 -70.76 -5.24
N ALA A 14 6.34 -71.37 -4.92
CA ALA A 14 6.98 -71.28 -3.61
C ALA A 14 8.00 -70.12 -3.47
N ILE A 15 8.13 -69.25 -4.47
CA ILE A 15 9.02 -68.08 -4.40
C ILE A 15 8.22 -66.81 -4.75
N SER A 16 7.07 -66.62 -4.10
CA SER A 16 6.55 -65.26 -3.91
C SER A 16 7.30 -64.61 -2.76
N ALA A 17 8.60 -64.35 -2.97
CA ALA A 17 9.26 -63.31 -2.21
C ALA A 17 8.58 -62.01 -2.65
N ASN A 18 7.67 -61.50 -1.83
CA ASN A 18 7.17 -60.14 -1.94
C ASN A 18 8.33 -59.20 -1.61
N ALA A 19 9.33 -59.16 -2.48
CA ALA A 19 10.29 -58.08 -2.53
C ALA A 19 9.54 -56.90 -3.15
N MET A 20 8.71 -56.25 -2.34
CA MET A 20 8.36 -54.87 -2.59
C MET A 20 9.69 -54.12 -2.54
N ALA A 21 10.30 -53.92 -3.71
CA ALA A 21 11.32 -52.89 -3.83
C ALA A 21 10.60 -51.60 -3.45
N MET A 22 10.82 -51.12 -2.23
CA MET A 22 10.48 -49.74 -1.89
C MET A 22 11.21 -48.90 -2.93
N GLN A 23 10.46 -48.36 -3.88
CA GLN A 23 10.98 -47.41 -4.85
C GLN A 23 11.67 -46.34 -4.01
N SER A 24 12.96 -46.09 -4.21
CA SER A 24 13.57 -44.91 -3.61
C SER A 24 12.74 -43.76 -4.13
N MET A 25 12.02 -43.07 -3.25
CA MET A 25 11.52 -41.75 -3.55
C MET A 25 12.75 -40.98 -4.00
N ASP A 26 12.85 -40.79 -5.32
CA ASP A 26 13.85 -39.93 -5.93
C ASP A 26 13.60 -38.57 -5.30
N ASP A 27 14.61 -38.00 -4.65
CA ASP A 27 14.49 -36.68 -4.02
C ASP A 27 13.99 -35.65 -5.06
N ALA A 28 14.17 -35.89 -6.37
CA ALA A 28 13.57 -35.08 -7.43
C ALA A 28 12.04 -35.24 -7.54
N ALA A 29 11.49 -36.45 -7.35
CA ALA A 29 10.05 -36.70 -7.33
C ALA A 29 9.40 -36.22 -6.01
N LEU A 30 10.13 -36.25 -4.89
CA LEU A 30 9.69 -35.68 -3.62
C LEU A 30 9.79 -34.14 -3.61
N SER A 31 10.87 -33.59 -4.15
CA SER A 31 11.03 -32.14 -4.41
C SER A 31 9.95 -31.62 -5.35
N ALA A 32 9.56 -32.41 -6.36
CA ALA A 32 8.43 -32.11 -7.23
C ALA A 32 7.05 -32.22 -6.52
N ALA A 33 6.94 -32.94 -5.41
CA ALA A 33 5.68 -33.11 -4.68
C ALA A 33 5.54 -32.18 -3.47
N THR A 34 6.65 -31.69 -2.90
CA THR A 34 6.65 -30.86 -1.67
C THR A 34 7.44 -29.56 -1.79
N GLY A 35 8.03 -29.25 -2.96
CA GLY A 35 8.89 -28.08 -3.20
C GLY A 35 8.57 -27.25 -4.45
N GLN A 36 7.49 -27.55 -5.18
CA GLN A 36 7.14 -26.85 -6.43
C GLN A 36 6.30 -25.58 -6.23
N ASP A 37 5.69 -25.42 -5.05
CA ASP A 37 4.65 -24.40 -4.84
C ASP A 37 5.13 -23.26 -3.92
N GLY A 38 6.42 -22.90 -3.97
CA GLY A 38 6.92 -21.70 -3.29
C GLY A 38 6.42 -21.52 -1.83
N ILE A 39 6.19 -20.27 -1.42
CA ILE A 39 5.48 -19.91 -0.19
C ILE A 39 4.40 -18.88 -0.52
N ASN A 40 3.17 -19.13 -0.08
CA ASN A 40 2.08 -18.16 -0.09
C ASN A 40 1.88 -17.54 1.30
N ILE A 41 1.95 -16.21 1.41
CA ILE A 41 1.63 -15.47 2.64
C ILE A 41 0.46 -14.55 2.36
N GLY A 42 -0.65 -14.76 3.07
CA GLY A 42 -1.85 -13.94 3.00
C GLY A 42 -2.05 -13.12 4.27
N ILE A 43 -2.32 -11.81 4.16
CA ILE A 43 -2.75 -10.95 5.27
C ILE A 43 -4.10 -10.36 4.92
N ALA A 44 -5.10 -10.54 5.78
CA ALA A 44 -6.44 -9.98 5.62
C ALA A 44 -6.78 -9.03 6.77
N LEU A 45 -7.59 -8.02 6.50
CA LEU A 45 -8.21 -7.22 7.55
C LEU A 45 -9.48 -7.91 8.04
N GLY A 46 -9.69 -7.97 9.36
CA GLY A 46 -10.98 -8.38 9.91
C GLY A 46 -12.11 -7.43 9.48
N THR A 47 -13.37 -7.84 9.66
CA THR A 47 -14.55 -7.07 9.23
C THR A 47 -14.63 -5.65 9.81
N GLY A 48 -13.97 -5.39 10.94
CA GLY A 48 -13.87 -4.06 11.55
C GLY A 48 -12.73 -3.17 11.03
N GLY A 49 -11.83 -3.69 10.18
CA GLY A 49 -10.66 -2.97 9.70
C GLY A 49 -9.69 -2.57 10.82
N ILE A 50 -8.89 -1.52 10.57
CA ILE A 50 -8.08 -0.84 11.59
C ILE A 50 -8.73 0.51 11.86
N SER A 51 -8.95 0.86 13.12
CA SER A 51 -9.52 2.16 13.50
C SER A 51 -8.80 2.80 14.67
N ILE A 52 -8.65 4.12 14.62
CA ILE A 52 -8.15 4.97 15.70
C ILE A 52 -9.24 5.96 16.06
N ASP A 53 -9.58 6.06 17.35
CA ASP A 53 -10.67 6.92 17.83
C ASP A 53 -10.26 8.40 17.85
N LYS A 54 -9.05 8.69 18.33
CA LYS A 54 -8.42 10.02 18.36
C LYS A 54 -6.91 9.86 18.21
N LEU A 55 -6.28 10.73 17.42
CA LEU A 55 -4.82 10.83 17.34
C LEU A 55 -4.39 12.25 17.72
N PHE A 56 -3.44 12.35 18.65
CA PHE A 56 -2.82 13.59 19.05
C PHE A 56 -1.30 13.47 18.90
N ILE A 57 -0.69 14.42 18.20
CA ILE A 57 0.76 14.54 18.07
C ILE A 57 1.14 15.80 18.82
N HIS A 58 1.90 15.65 19.90
CA HIS A 58 2.29 16.75 20.78
C HIS A 58 3.63 17.34 20.36
N ASP A 59 3.65 18.66 20.23
CA ASP A 59 4.82 19.51 20.19
C ASP A 59 4.98 20.13 21.58
N ASN A 60 6.07 19.79 22.27
CA ASN A 60 6.24 20.07 23.70
C ASN A 60 6.86 21.44 23.97
N ASP A 61 7.58 21.99 23.00
CA ASP A 61 8.34 23.22 23.09
C ASP A 61 7.80 24.32 22.19
N GLY A 62 7.04 23.97 21.15
CA GLY A 62 6.50 24.96 20.22
C GLY A 62 7.59 25.55 19.32
N LEU A 63 7.23 26.52 18.49
CA LEU A 63 8.17 27.14 17.55
C LEU A 63 8.91 28.31 18.23
N ASP A 64 10.25 28.26 18.24
CA ASP A 64 11.11 29.31 18.82
C ASP A 64 10.75 30.72 18.28
N PRO A 65 10.37 31.68 19.14
CA PRO A 65 10.08 33.06 18.73
C PRO A 65 11.24 33.78 18.01
N ALA A 66 12.48 33.34 18.22
CA ALA A 66 13.66 33.90 17.57
C ALA A 66 13.75 33.57 16.06
N THR A 67 12.90 32.67 15.54
CA THR A 67 12.84 32.31 14.12
C THR A 67 12.36 33.46 13.21
N GLY A 68 11.80 34.53 13.77
CA GLY A 68 11.27 35.66 13.01
C GLY A 68 9.95 35.35 12.27
N ILE A 69 9.37 34.17 12.50
CA ILE A 69 8.07 33.78 11.96
C ILE A 69 6.98 34.44 12.81
N THR A 70 6.12 35.22 12.17
CA THR A 70 4.98 35.84 12.87
C THR A 70 4.05 34.76 13.42
N GLY A 71 3.80 34.77 14.72
CA GLY A 71 3.01 33.75 15.42
C GLY A 71 3.83 32.60 16.00
N ALA A 72 5.17 32.60 15.86
CA ALA A 72 6.03 31.67 16.59
C ALA A 72 5.90 31.91 18.12
N ALA A 73 5.66 30.84 18.85
CA ALA A 73 5.55 30.84 20.30
C ALA A 73 6.17 29.57 20.85
N ALA A 74 7.01 29.71 21.88
CA ALA A 74 7.56 28.59 22.65
C ALA A 74 6.51 27.98 23.59
N THR A 75 5.31 27.73 23.05
CA THR A 75 4.15 27.20 23.76
C THR A 75 3.81 25.85 23.17
N ALA A 76 3.65 24.85 24.04
CA ALA A 76 3.33 23.49 23.63
C ALA A 76 2.00 23.43 22.86
N GLY A 77 2.05 22.86 21.66
CA GLY A 77 0.90 22.68 20.79
C GLY A 77 0.64 21.21 20.48
N ALA A 78 -0.48 20.90 19.86
CA ALA A 78 -0.76 19.57 19.35
C ALA A 78 -1.46 19.63 18.00
N ILE A 79 -1.09 18.71 17.13
CA ILE A 79 -1.88 18.35 15.96
C ILE A 79 -2.88 17.29 16.40
N THR A 80 -4.13 17.50 16.04
CA THR A 80 -5.26 16.65 16.42
C THR A 80 -5.92 16.07 15.18
N ILE A 81 -6.26 14.79 15.23
CA ILE A 81 -7.13 14.14 14.25
C ILE A 81 -8.28 13.51 15.03
N THR A 82 -9.51 13.95 14.74
CA THR A 82 -10.70 13.58 15.51
C THR A 82 -11.86 13.19 14.59
N GLY A 83 -12.62 12.17 15.00
CA GLY A 83 -13.76 11.66 14.24
C GLY A 83 -15.05 12.48 14.36
N THR A 84 -14.99 13.72 14.87
CA THR A 84 -16.17 14.56 15.17
C THR A 84 -17.07 14.80 13.96
N THR A 85 -16.52 14.74 12.74
CA THR A 85 -17.25 14.86 11.46
C THR A 85 -17.39 13.54 10.69
N ALA A 86 -16.82 12.43 11.19
CA ALA A 86 -16.74 11.16 10.47
C ALA A 86 -17.80 10.13 10.92
N THR A 87 -18.35 9.36 9.97
CA THR A 87 -19.30 8.28 10.24
C THR A 87 -18.68 7.24 11.19
N GLY A 88 -19.29 7.03 12.37
CA GLY A 88 -18.81 6.08 13.39
C GLY A 88 -17.86 6.67 14.45
N GLY A 89 -17.57 7.98 14.42
CA GLY A 89 -16.81 8.66 15.46
C GLY A 89 -15.32 8.30 15.55
N LYS A 90 -14.79 7.62 14.52
CA LYS A 90 -13.38 7.22 14.43
C LYS A 90 -12.58 8.30 13.70
N ALA A 91 -11.42 8.66 14.23
CA ALA A 91 -10.51 9.63 13.63
C ALA A 91 -9.82 9.10 12.38
N ILE A 92 -9.41 7.83 12.37
CA ILE A 92 -8.82 7.19 11.20
C ILE A 92 -9.44 5.80 11.05
N THR A 93 -9.89 5.44 9.85
CA THR A 93 -10.33 4.07 9.55
C THR A 93 -9.70 3.57 8.26
N LEU A 94 -9.17 2.36 8.28
CA LEU A 94 -8.70 1.63 7.11
C LEU A 94 -9.58 0.40 6.92
N THR A 95 -10.21 0.31 5.75
CA THR A 95 -11.08 -0.81 5.39
C THR A 95 -10.69 -1.38 4.03
N GLN A 96 -10.75 -2.70 3.91
CA GLN A 96 -10.53 -3.38 2.64
C GLN A 96 -11.79 -3.27 1.78
N VAL A 97 -11.62 -2.99 0.49
CA VAL A 97 -12.75 -2.85 -0.44
C VAL A 97 -13.45 -4.20 -0.67
N ASP A 98 -12.67 -5.25 -0.90
CA ASP A 98 -13.17 -6.61 -1.05
C ASP A 98 -12.75 -7.46 0.16
N THR A 99 -13.70 -7.81 1.01
CA THR A 99 -13.46 -8.54 2.26
C THR A 99 -13.39 -10.06 2.09
N THR A 100 -13.60 -10.59 0.88
CA THR A 100 -13.49 -12.03 0.63
C THR A 100 -12.08 -12.46 0.22
N GLN A 101 -11.19 -11.50 -0.05
CA GLN A 101 -9.81 -11.73 -0.48
C GLN A 101 -8.80 -11.28 0.58
N ASN A 102 -7.54 -11.70 0.48
CA ASN A 102 -6.46 -11.14 1.29
C ASN A 102 -6.17 -9.70 0.86
N LEU A 103 -5.83 -8.84 1.83
CA LEU A 103 -5.33 -7.49 1.55
C LEU A 103 -3.93 -7.55 0.95
N LEU A 104 -3.09 -8.49 1.38
CA LEU A 104 -1.77 -8.73 0.82
C LEU A 104 -1.61 -10.21 0.53
N ASP A 105 -1.28 -10.55 -0.71
CA ASP A 105 -0.82 -11.87 -1.12
C ASP A 105 0.63 -11.77 -1.59
N LEU A 106 1.52 -12.54 -0.94
CA LEU A 106 2.89 -12.76 -1.40
C LEU A 106 3.04 -14.17 -1.95
N LYS A 107 3.58 -14.30 -3.16
CA LYS A 107 4.03 -15.57 -3.73
C LYS A 107 5.54 -15.53 -3.87
N ILE A 108 6.24 -16.36 -3.11
CA ILE A 108 7.70 -16.40 -3.06
C ILE A 108 8.17 -17.71 -3.69
N ASP A 109 9.05 -17.64 -4.68
CA ASP A 109 9.62 -18.82 -5.32
C ASP A 109 11.07 -18.59 -5.75
N SER A 110 11.91 -19.61 -5.61
CA SER A 110 13.31 -19.57 -6.01
C SER A 110 13.54 -20.32 -7.31
N VAL A 111 14.24 -19.69 -8.24
CA VAL A 111 14.63 -20.28 -9.52
C VAL A 111 16.14 -20.54 -9.52
N GLY A 112 16.53 -21.77 -9.85
CA GLY A 112 17.93 -22.15 -10.01
C GLY A 112 18.64 -21.42 -11.16
N ALA A 113 19.97 -21.44 -11.14
CA ALA A 113 20.76 -20.85 -12.23
C ALA A 113 20.57 -21.62 -13.55
N SER A 114 20.61 -20.89 -14.66
CA SER A 114 20.60 -21.40 -16.04
C SER A 114 21.87 -20.96 -16.78
N ALA A 115 22.06 -21.45 -18.01
CA ALA A 115 23.22 -21.07 -18.83
C ALA A 115 23.30 -19.56 -19.13
N THR A 116 22.17 -18.85 -19.10
CA THR A 116 22.07 -17.42 -19.45
C THR A 116 21.76 -16.50 -18.26
N ASN A 117 21.25 -17.03 -17.15
CA ASN A 117 20.87 -16.27 -15.95
C ASN A 117 21.37 -16.96 -14.69
N GLY A 118 21.94 -16.22 -13.73
CA GLY A 118 22.21 -16.77 -12.39
C GLY A 118 20.93 -17.16 -11.65
N ALA A 119 21.06 -17.79 -10.47
CA ALA A 119 19.90 -18.12 -9.62
C ALA A 119 19.24 -16.84 -9.08
N PHE A 120 17.93 -16.88 -8.86
CA PHE A 120 17.17 -15.74 -8.36
C PHE A 120 15.94 -16.13 -7.56
N LEU A 121 15.55 -15.27 -6.63
CA LEU A 121 14.31 -15.38 -5.87
C LEU A 121 13.28 -14.41 -6.46
N ASN A 122 12.11 -14.93 -6.84
CA ASN A 122 10.94 -14.15 -7.19
C ASN A 122 10.06 -13.94 -5.95
N VAL A 123 9.57 -12.71 -5.80
CA VAL A 123 8.50 -12.39 -4.87
C VAL A 123 7.46 -11.56 -5.63
N ALA A 124 6.32 -12.17 -5.94
CA ALA A 124 5.17 -11.46 -6.45
C ALA A 124 4.31 -10.99 -5.28
N ALA A 125 4.04 -9.69 -5.21
CA ALA A 125 3.21 -9.06 -4.20
C ALA A 125 1.97 -8.46 -4.84
N ASN A 126 0.79 -8.82 -4.33
CA ASN A 126 -0.48 -8.24 -4.71
C ASN A 126 -1.14 -7.60 -3.48
N VAL A 127 -1.43 -6.32 -3.57
CA VAL A 127 -2.12 -5.55 -2.51
C VAL A 127 -3.52 -5.22 -2.98
N GLY A 128 -4.53 -5.62 -2.22
CA GLY A 128 -5.94 -5.31 -2.45
C GLY A 128 -6.25 -3.83 -2.27
N ALA A 129 -7.36 -3.38 -2.87
CA ALA A 129 -7.81 -1.99 -2.75
C ALA A 129 -8.23 -1.65 -1.31
N VAL A 130 -7.92 -0.43 -0.88
CA VAL A 130 -8.22 0.07 0.47
C VAL A 130 -8.88 1.44 0.43
N ASN A 131 -9.85 1.60 1.32
CA ASN A 131 -10.44 2.90 1.65
C ASN A 131 -9.86 3.39 2.98
N VAL A 132 -9.30 4.59 2.97
CA VAL A 132 -8.82 5.30 4.14
C VAL A 132 -9.74 6.49 4.39
N LYS A 133 -10.25 6.61 5.61
CA LYS A 133 -10.98 7.81 6.04
C LYS A 133 -10.22 8.48 7.16
N VAL A 134 -10.12 9.80 7.09
CA VAL A 134 -9.48 10.65 8.08
C VAL A 134 -10.51 11.72 8.48
N GLY A 135 -10.76 11.82 9.79
CA GLY A 135 -11.61 12.86 10.36
C GLY A 135 -10.95 14.24 10.30
N SER A 136 -11.61 15.25 10.86
CA SER A 136 -11.10 16.63 10.87
C SER A 136 -9.72 16.71 11.53
N ILE A 137 -8.80 17.40 10.87
CA ILE A 137 -7.47 17.72 11.40
C ILE A 137 -7.51 19.14 11.93
N GLY A 138 -7.08 19.34 13.17
CA GLY A 138 -7.03 20.66 13.79
C GLY A 138 -5.84 20.83 14.72
N VAL A 139 -5.66 22.05 15.23
CA VAL A 139 -4.61 22.38 16.19
C VAL A 139 -5.19 22.92 17.49
N GLY A 140 -4.54 22.61 18.61
CA GLY A 140 -4.91 23.10 19.94
C GLY A 140 -3.71 23.12 20.87
N SER A 141 -3.87 23.72 22.05
CA SER A 141 -2.83 23.74 23.08
C SER A 141 -2.72 22.37 23.74
N SER A 142 -1.50 21.85 23.85
CA SER A 142 -1.25 20.57 24.51
C SER A 142 -1.74 20.59 25.96
N GLY A 143 -2.55 19.59 26.34
CA GLY A 143 -2.97 19.39 27.73
C GLY A 143 -1.82 18.87 28.62
N THR A 144 -2.12 18.65 29.90
CA THR A 144 -1.21 17.98 30.84
C THR A 144 -1.43 16.46 30.81
N LEU A 145 -0.36 15.66 30.87
CA LEU A 145 -0.47 14.20 30.92
C LEU A 145 -1.22 13.78 32.19
N ASN A 146 -2.35 13.09 32.02
CA ASN A 146 -2.98 12.34 33.10
C ASN A 146 -2.31 10.97 33.19
N GLU A 147 -1.48 10.76 34.21
CA GLU A 147 -0.75 9.50 34.41
C GLU A 147 -1.65 8.31 34.75
N THR A 148 -2.88 8.55 35.24
CA THR A 148 -3.85 7.48 35.56
C THR A 148 -4.51 6.94 34.29
N THR A 149 -4.87 7.80 33.34
CA THR A 149 -5.51 7.39 32.09
C THR A 149 -4.54 7.28 30.91
N ALA A 150 -3.28 7.68 31.10
CA ALA A 150 -2.25 7.79 30.06
C ALA A 150 -2.69 8.66 28.86
N VAL A 151 -3.46 9.72 29.13
CA VAL A 151 -3.97 10.63 28.09
C VAL A 151 -3.56 12.06 28.43
N ARG A 152 -3.06 12.79 27.42
CA ARG A 152 -2.75 14.22 27.52
C ARG A 152 -3.85 15.08 26.92
N GLY A 153 -4.26 14.81 25.68
CA GLY A 153 -5.30 15.55 24.98
C GLY A 153 -4.96 17.02 24.72
N ILE A 154 -5.95 17.81 24.31
CA ILE A 154 -5.83 19.27 24.18
C ILE A 154 -6.57 19.99 25.31
N THR A 155 -6.21 21.24 25.56
CA THR A 155 -6.81 22.04 26.65
C THR A 155 -8.20 22.57 26.26
N GLU A 156 -8.41 22.82 24.98
CA GLU A 156 -9.63 23.37 24.41
C GLU A 156 -10.73 22.30 24.25
N ALA A 157 -11.99 22.71 24.32
CA ALA A 157 -13.12 21.81 24.11
C ALA A 157 -13.21 21.27 22.67
N ALA A 158 -12.70 22.03 21.71
CA ALA A 158 -12.55 21.62 20.31
C ALA A 158 -11.28 22.27 19.73
N PRO A 159 -10.53 21.58 18.85
CA PRO A 159 -9.38 22.15 18.18
C PRO A 159 -9.80 23.19 17.13
N THR A 160 -8.89 24.09 16.78
CA THR A 160 -9.01 24.94 15.59
C THR A 160 -8.84 24.07 14.36
N GLU A 161 -9.94 23.78 13.65
CA GLU A 161 -9.96 22.93 12.46
C GLU A 161 -9.15 23.57 11.31
N ILE A 162 -8.19 22.81 10.78
CA ILE A 162 -7.37 23.17 9.60
C ILE A 162 -7.89 22.42 8.36
N LEU A 163 -8.15 21.12 8.47
CA LEU A 163 -8.79 20.31 7.42
C LEU A 163 -10.10 19.72 7.94
N SER A 164 -11.16 19.77 7.13
CA SER A 164 -12.47 19.21 7.50
C SER A 164 -12.51 17.68 7.57
N GLY A 165 -11.48 17.02 7.04
CA GLY A 165 -11.37 15.57 6.89
C GLY A 165 -11.04 15.18 5.45
N LEU A 166 -10.75 13.89 5.23
CA LEU A 166 -10.40 13.34 3.92
C LEU A 166 -10.88 11.89 3.79
N ASP A 167 -11.61 11.61 2.72
CA ASP A 167 -11.81 10.24 2.23
C ASP A 167 -10.83 9.98 1.07
N LEU A 168 -10.05 8.89 1.18
CA LEU A 168 -9.04 8.47 0.22
C LEU A 168 -9.30 7.02 -0.22
N SER A 169 -9.51 6.81 -1.52
CA SER A 169 -9.63 5.50 -2.15
C SER A 169 -8.37 5.16 -2.92
N LEU A 170 -7.73 4.03 -2.58
CA LEU A 170 -6.55 3.49 -3.25
C LEU A 170 -6.93 2.18 -3.93
N GLY A 171 -6.78 2.10 -5.26
CA GLY A 171 -6.92 0.88 -6.03
C GLY A 171 -5.85 -0.18 -5.70
N ALA A 172 -6.08 -1.41 -6.15
CA ALA A 172 -5.14 -2.52 -5.95
C ALA A 172 -3.80 -2.29 -6.65
N ILE A 173 -2.71 -2.82 -6.07
CA ILE A 173 -1.35 -2.69 -6.61
C ILE A 173 -0.68 -4.06 -6.75
N SER A 174 0.06 -4.29 -7.84
CA SER A 174 0.94 -5.46 -8.01
C SER A 174 2.39 -5.07 -8.21
N ALA A 175 3.32 -5.78 -7.58
CA ALA A 175 4.76 -5.61 -7.77
C ALA A 175 5.46 -6.97 -7.87
N ASN A 176 6.55 -7.03 -8.63
CA ASN A 176 7.43 -8.20 -8.67
C ASN A 176 8.85 -7.82 -8.26
N VAL A 177 9.38 -8.55 -7.28
CA VAL A 177 10.73 -8.35 -6.74
C VAL A 177 11.58 -9.56 -7.12
N GLN A 178 12.73 -9.32 -7.75
CA GLN A 178 13.74 -10.33 -8.05
C GLN A 178 15.03 -10.03 -7.31
N LEU A 179 15.49 -10.97 -6.49
CA LEU A 179 16.79 -10.90 -5.81
C LEU A 179 17.75 -11.92 -6.41
N GLY A 180 19.03 -11.55 -6.57
CA GLY A 180 20.06 -12.40 -7.18
C GLY A 180 20.34 -11.97 -8.62
N ALA A 181 20.33 -12.91 -9.56
CA ALA A 181 20.25 -12.52 -10.97
C ALA A 181 18.90 -11.82 -11.20
N THR A 182 18.89 -10.66 -11.86
CA THR A 182 17.65 -9.94 -12.16
C THR A 182 17.34 -10.04 -13.65
N PRO A 183 16.99 -11.23 -14.19
CA PRO A 183 16.66 -11.37 -15.61
C PRO A 183 15.48 -10.49 -16.04
N GLN A 184 14.65 -10.03 -15.10
CA GLN A 184 13.64 -9.01 -15.40
C GLN A 184 14.23 -7.61 -15.66
N GLY A 185 15.53 -7.38 -15.52
CA GLY A 185 16.23 -6.12 -15.81
C GLY A 185 16.28 -5.09 -14.67
N ALA A 186 15.54 -5.31 -13.58
CA ALA A 186 15.58 -4.50 -12.35
C ALA A 186 15.32 -5.39 -11.13
N MET A 187 15.82 -5.00 -9.96
CA MET A 187 15.60 -5.75 -8.71
C MET A 187 14.13 -5.69 -8.30
N ILE A 188 13.48 -4.55 -8.46
CA ILE A 188 12.03 -4.42 -8.21
C ILE A 188 11.41 -3.80 -9.45
N LYS A 189 10.41 -4.49 -10.00
CA LYS A 189 9.53 -3.97 -11.04
C LYS A 189 8.16 -3.74 -10.45
N VAL A 190 7.77 -2.48 -10.36
CA VAL A 190 6.40 -2.10 -10.06
C VAL A 190 5.75 -1.83 -11.41
N ASN A 191 4.91 -2.75 -11.86
CA ASN A 191 4.05 -2.56 -13.03
C ASN A 191 2.62 -2.80 -12.58
N SER A 192 1.98 -1.71 -12.18
CA SER A 192 0.63 -1.74 -11.66
C SER A 192 -0.17 -0.58 -12.20
N SER A 193 -1.48 -0.65 -12.05
CA SER A 193 -2.34 0.50 -12.27
C SER A 193 -3.20 0.72 -11.04
N LEU A 194 -3.26 1.94 -10.55
CA LEU A 194 -4.26 2.35 -9.57
C LEU A 194 -5.60 2.35 -10.30
N GLN A 195 -6.38 1.27 -10.13
CA GLN A 195 -7.64 1.08 -10.85
C GLN A 195 -8.60 2.24 -10.54
N GLY A 196 -9.06 2.94 -11.58
CA GLY A 196 -9.87 4.15 -11.43
C GLY A 196 -9.12 5.40 -10.95
N GLY A 197 -7.79 5.36 -10.86
CA GLY A 197 -6.97 6.48 -10.41
C GLY A 197 -7.15 6.81 -8.94
N LEU A 198 -6.78 8.02 -8.56
CA LEU A 198 -6.91 8.57 -7.22
C LEU A 198 -8.13 9.48 -7.17
N THR A 199 -8.98 9.33 -6.14
CA THR A 199 -10.10 10.24 -5.88
C THR A 199 -10.06 10.70 -4.42
N LEU A 200 -10.09 12.01 -4.22
CA LEU A 200 -10.31 12.68 -2.95
C LEU A 200 -11.70 13.34 -3.04
N SER A 201 -12.48 13.28 -1.96
CA SER A 201 -13.80 13.91 -1.89
C SER A 201 -14.02 14.60 -0.56
N ASN A 202 -14.87 15.64 -0.57
CA ASN A 202 -15.26 16.42 0.61
C ASN A 202 -14.09 17.08 1.35
N LEU A 203 -13.07 17.55 0.62
CA LEU A 203 -11.88 18.16 1.20
C LEU A 203 -12.09 19.67 1.39
N GLY A 204 -12.06 20.13 2.64
CA GLY A 204 -12.03 21.54 3.02
C GLY A 204 -10.70 21.91 3.65
N ILE A 205 -10.10 23.00 3.19
CA ILE A 205 -8.93 23.65 3.81
C ILE A 205 -9.41 24.95 4.44
N ASN A 206 -9.33 25.05 5.76
CA ASN A 206 -9.73 26.24 6.50
C ASN A 206 -8.59 27.25 6.54
N ASP A 207 -8.86 28.47 6.08
CA ASP A 207 -8.06 29.64 6.39
C ASP A 207 -8.53 30.20 7.74
N ALA A 208 -7.82 29.84 8.80
CA ALA A 208 -8.09 30.31 10.15
C ALA A 208 -7.87 31.83 10.31
N ALA A 209 -7.04 32.47 9.48
CA ALA A 209 -6.71 33.89 9.59
C ALA A 209 -7.74 34.78 8.87
N GLY A 210 -8.22 34.36 7.70
CA GLY A 210 -9.25 35.07 6.91
C GLY A 210 -10.69 34.65 7.22
N GLY A 211 -10.90 33.58 7.99
CA GLY A 211 -12.22 33.03 8.32
C GLY A 211 -12.92 32.33 7.16
N GLY A 212 -12.19 31.99 6.10
CA GLY A 212 -12.70 31.34 4.90
C GLY A 212 -12.26 29.89 4.76
N LYS A 213 -12.88 29.15 3.83
CA LYS A 213 -12.53 27.77 3.50
C LYS A 213 -12.35 27.62 2.00
N ILE A 214 -11.32 26.91 1.56
CA ILE A 214 -11.30 26.35 0.20
C ILE A 214 -11.97 24.99 0.31
N PHE A 215 -13.13 24.84 -0.33
CA PHE A 215 -13.85 23.58 -0.35
C PHE A 215 -13.81 22.97 -1.75
N LEU A 216 -13.45 21.68 -1.79
CA LEU A 216 -13.32 20.88 -3.00
C LEU A 216 -14.30 19.70 -2.89
N ASP A 217 -15.33 19.69 -3.74
CA ASP A 217 -16.32 18.61 -3.77
C ASP A 217 -15.62 17.29 -4.12
N LYS A 218 -14.74 17.33 -5.13
CA LYS A 218 -13.96 16.18 -5.59
C LYS A 218 -12.66 16.62 -6.26
N VAL A 219 -11.59 15.89 -6.02
CA VAL A 219 -10.33 15.94 -6.81
C VAL A 219 -10.04 14.54 -7.33
N MET A 220 -9.86 14.40 -8.63
CA MET A 220 -9.50 13.14 -9.28
C MET A 220 -8.16 13.27 -9.99
N VAL A 221 -7.33 12.24 -9.88
CA VAL A 221 -6.12 12.07 -10.69
C VAL A 221 -6.25 10.75 -11.44
N ARG A 222 -6.30 10.82 -12.77
CA ARG A 222 -6.53 9.67 -13.65
C ARG A 222 -5.44 9.57 -14.70
N GLY A 223 -5.19 8.36 -15.20
CA GLY A 223 -4.32 8.21 -16.38
C GLY A 223 -4.95 8.82 -17.62
N ALA A 224 -4.15 9.57 -18.39
CA ALA A 224 -4.57 10.14 -19.66
C ALA A 224 -4.54 9.08 -20.77
N GLY A 225 -5.46 9.18 -21.74
CA GLY A 225 -5.45 8.35 -22.95
C GLY A 225 -5.96 6.91 -22.79
N ASN A 226 -6.59 6.58 -21.66
CA ASN A 226 -7.24 5.28 -21.44
C ASN A 226 -8.71 5.45 -21.02
N THR A 227 -9.56 4.46 -21.32
CA THR A 227 -11.02 4.53 -21.09
C THR A 227 -11.43 4.16 -19.66
N THR A 228 -10.52 3.59 -18.87
CA THR A 228 -10.78 3.15 -17.49
C THR A 228 -10.42 4.21 -16.45
N GLY A 229 -9.66 5.24 -16.86
CA GLY A 229 -9.09 6.25 -15.98
C GLY A 229 -8.03 5.71 -15.01
N ASN A 230 -7.51 4.50 -15.25
CA ASN A 230 -6.49 3.89 -14.42
C ASN A 230 -5.20 4.73 -14.45
N LEU A 231 -4.55 4.92 -13.30
CA LEU A 231 -3.27 5.63 -13.21
C LEU A 231 -2.13 4.61 -13.17
N ASP A 232 -1.27 4.63 -14.18
CA ASP A 232 -0.16 3.69 -14.28
C ASP A 232 0.93 4.02 -13.26
N VAL A 233 1.33 3.02 -12.50
CA VAL A 233 2.51 3.03 -11.63
C VAL A 233 3.52 2.08 -12.25
N ASN A 234 4.40 2.63 -13.07
CA ASN A 234 5.45 1.89 -13.75
C ASN A 234 6.83 2.42 -13.34
N ALA A 235 7.51 1.69 -12.47
CA ALA A 235 8.84 2.07 -11.98
C ALA A 235 9.77 0.86 -11.88
N ASP A 236 11.02 1.09 -12.28
CA ASP A 236 12.13 0.18 -12.04
C ASP A 236 12.97 0.70 -10.87
N ILE A 237 13.25 -0.17 -9.92
CA ILE A 237 14.21 0.09 -8.85
C ILE A 237 15.39 -0.85 -9.02
N SER A 238 16.58 -0.27 -9.20
CA SER A 238 17.80 -1.00 -9.48
C SER A 238 18.95 -0.49 -8.63
N VAL A 239 19.83 -1.40 -8.22
CA VAL A 239 21.14 -1.04 -7.70
C VAL A 239 22.07 -0.82 -8.88
N VAL A 240 22.72 0.34 -8.92
CA VAL A 240 23.74 0.71 -9.90
C VAL A 240 25.06 0.98 -9.16
N PRO A 241 26.23 1.04 -9.83
CA PRO A 241 27.50 1.26 -9.14
C PRO A 241 27.56 2.52 -8.28
N THR A 242 26.73 3.53 -8.60
CA THR A 242 26.67 4.82 -7.90
C THR A 242 25.58 4.90 -6.83
N GLY A 243 24.84 3.82 -6.55
CA GLY A 243 23.80 3.79 -5.50
C GLY A 243 22.49 3.16 -5.94
N LEU A 244 21.39 3.57 -5.30
CA LEU A 244 20.04 3.13 -5.63
C LEU A 244 19.44 4.07 -6.68
N LYS A 245 19.01 3.51 -7.81
CA LYS A 245 18.31 4.23 -8.88
C LYS A 245 16.83 3.84 -8.89
N ILE A 246 15.96 4.83 -8.74
CA ILE A 246 14.50 4.69 -8.93
C ILE A 246 14.14 5.42 -10.21
N GLN A 247 13.65 4.69 -11.20
CA GLN A 247 13.31 5.21 -12.52
C GLN A 247 11.82 5.09 -12.78
N ASN A 248 11.14 6.23 -13.02
CA ASN A 248 9.79 6.19 -13.57
C ASN A 248 9.86 5.87 -15.08
N ASN A 249 9.11 4.84 -15.49
CA ASN A 249 9.03 4.36 -16.88
C ASN A 249 7.65 4.63 -17.50
N SER A 250 6.71 5.18 -16.74
CA SER A 250 5.38 5.53 -17.24
C SER A 250 5.48 6.72 -18.20
N ALA A 251 5.11 6.52 -19.45
CA ALA A 251 4.90 7.60 -20.41
C ALA A 251 3.49 8.21 -20.30
N GLN A 252 2.64 7.68 -19.41
CA GLN A 252 1.26 8.10 -19.23
C GLN A 252 1.22 9.47 -18.56
N GLY A 253 0.66 10.47 -19.24
CA GLY A 253 0.31 11.74 -18.61
C GLY A 253 -0.83 11.55 -17.60
N MET A 254 -0.94 12.43 -16.62
CA MET A 254 -2.05 12.43 -15.67
C MET A 254 -3.05 13.51 -16.03
N ASN A 255 -4.34 13.22 -15.87
CA ASN A 255 -5.40 14.20 -15.89
C ASN A 255 -5.81 14.49 -14.45
N VAL A 256 -5.82 15.76 -14.06
CA VAL A 256 -6.30 16.23 -12.76
C VAL A 256 -7.59 17.01 -12.99
N TYR A 257 -8.65 16.61 -12.30
CA TYR A 257 -9.93 17.32 -12.34
C TYR A 257 -10.39 17.63 -10.92
N ALA A 258 -10.65 18.90 -10.65
CA ALA A 258 -11.20 19.39 -9.39
C ALA A 258 -12.58 20.01 -9.67
N GLN A 259 -13.60 19.50 -9.01
CA GLN A 259 -14.98 19.95 -9.18
C GLN A 259 -15.40 20.91 -8.08
N GLY A 260 -16.18 21.92 -8.47
CA GLY A 260 -17.00 22.68 -7.55
C GLY A 260 -16.19 23.48 -6.54
N ILE A 261 -15.09 24.11 -6.98
CA ILE A 261 -14.21 24.86 -6.09
C ILE A 261 -15.00 26.02 -5.49
N ARG A 262 -15.09 26.08 -4.16
CA ARG A 262 -15.77 27.15 -3.42
C ARG A 262 -14.80 27.86 -2.51
N LEU A 263 -15.00 29.16 -2.34
CA LEU A 263 -14.22 30.01 -1.45
C LEU A 263 -15.11 30.52 -0.31
N GLY A 264 -14.62 30.49 0.92
CA GLY A 264 -15.33 30.96 2.10
C GLY A 264 -16.08 29.84 2.85
N SER A 265 -17.07 29.20 2.23
CA SER A 265 -17.83 28.10 2.84
C SER A 265 -18.27 27.05 1.82
N ASN A 266 -18.69 25.86 2.30
CA ASN A 266 -19.28 24.83 1.45
C ASN A 266 -20.66 25.22 0.88
N THR A 267 -21.31 26.23 1.46
CA THR A 267 -22.56 26.82 0.97
C THR A 267 -22.35 28.03 0.06
N ALA A 268 -21.12 28.54 -0.05
CA ALA A 268 -20.80 29.65 -0.94
C ALA A 268 -20.91 29.24 -2.40
N ALA A 269 -21.14 30.21 -3.30
CA ALA A 269 -21.18 29.93 -4.74
C ALA A 269 -19.84 29.33 -5.21
N SER A 270 -19.91 28.27 -6.03
CA SER A 270 -18.73 27.70 -6.67
C SER A 270 -18.14 28.71 -7.65
N ILE A 271 -16.81 28.86 -7.64
CA ILE A 271 -16.06 29.60 -8.66
C ILE A 271 -15.83 28.78 -9.93
N GLY A 272 -16.28 27.51 -9.95
CA GLY A 272 -16.23 26.62 -11.10
C GLY A 272 -15.35 25.39 -10.85
N ASP A 273 -15.06 24.68 -11.94
CA ASP A 273 -14.21 23.49 -11.96
C ASP A 273 -12.82 23.84 -12.49
N VAL A 274 -11.81 23.02 -12.16
CA VAL A 274 -10.46 23.11 -12.72
C VAL A 274 -10.09 21.78 -13.34
N GLU A 275 -9.68 21.80 -14.61
CA GLU A 275 -9.21 20.64 -15.34
C GLU A 275 -7.79 20.90 -15.86
N ILE A 276 -6.90 19.95 -15.59
CA ILE A 276 -5.52 19.94 -16.09
C ILE A 276 -5.33 18.61 -16.79
N GLN A 277 -5.12 18.64 -18.11
CA GLN A 277 -4.95 17.44 -18.92
C GLN A 277 -3.48 17.17 -19.23
N GLY A 278 -3.07 15.91 -19.10
CA GLY A 278 -1.78 15.43 -19.58
C GLY A 278 -0.56 15.97 -18.83
N ILE A 279 -0.67 16.28 -17.53
CA ILE A 279 0.52 16.62 -16.74
C ILE A 279 1.45 15.39 -16.71
N ASN A 280 2.57 15.50 -17.41
CA ASN A 280 3.55 14.44 -17.55
C ASN A 280 4.76 14.79 -16.66
N VAL A 281 4.98 14.00 -15.62
CA VAL A 281 6.17 14.13 -14.75
C VAL A 281 7.41 13.46 -15.36
N GLY A 282 7.32 12.98 -16.59
CA GLY A 282 8.40 12.45 -17.41
C GLY A 282 9.00 11.16 -16.85
N THR A 283 10.09 10.73 -17.48
CA THR A 283 10.94 9.64 -16.98
C THR A 283 11.90 10.15 -15.90
N SER A 284 11.40 10.90 -14.92
CA SER A 284 12.23 11.42 -13.84
C SER A 284 12.91 10.27 -13.08
N THR A 285 14.17 10.50 -12.72
CA THR A 285 15.00 9.55 -11.98
C THR A 285 15.34 10.14 -10.62
N ILE A 286 15.22 9.34 -9.56
CA ILE A 286 15.75 9.66 -8.23
C ILE A 286 16.94 8.74 -7.99
N THR A 287 18.10 9.32 -7.70
CA THR A 287 19.32 8.60 -7.36
C THR A 287 19.68 8.88 -5.91
N ILE A 288 19.83 7.83 -5.11
CA ILE A 288 20.28 7.91 -3.71
C ILE A 288 21.66 7.26 -3.63
N SER A 289 22.67 8.07 -3.29
CA SER A 289 24.07 7.65 -3.16
C SER A 289 24.62 8.03 -1.79
N GLY A 290 25.43 7.15 -1.20
CA GLY A 290 26.26 7.52 -0.04
C GLY A 290 27.44 8.40 -0.45
N HIS A 291 27.98 9.16 0.49
CA HIS A 291 29.32 9.74 0.36
C HIS A 291 30.38 8.70 0.72
#